data_AF-A0A924MI09-F1
#
_entry.id   AF-A0A924MI09-F1
#
_cell.length_a   1.000
_cell.length_b   1.000
_cell.length_c   1.000
_cell.angle_alpha   90.00
_cell.angle_beta   90.00
_cell.angle_gamma   90.00
#
_symmetry.space_group_name_H-M   'P 1'
#
loop_
_entity.id
_entity.type
_entity.pdbx_description
1 polymer ?
#
loop_
_entity_poly.entity_id
_entity_poly.type
_entity_poly.pdbx_seq_one_letter_code
_entity_poly.pdbx_strand_id
1 'polypeptide(L)'
;MILNPFSWSFVKQFLFGFAVCASLLAYAVFAQYGQMFEPCPLCIFQRVAMAAVAVVALVGAMHDPRSTGGRRAYGLFAFLAAGIGAGIAARHVWLQHLPPDQVPACGPGLSYMVESLPSYLDVVKKVLQGSGECAKVDWTLLGFSMPEWTLLCFVLLATGALAAGFRKR
;
A
#
# COMPACT_ATOMS: atom_id res chain seq x y z
N MET A 1 31.12 -1.74 0.76
CA MET A 1 30.52 -3.10 0.70
C MET A 1 29.17 -2.99 0.01
N ILE A 2 28.93 -3.84 -1.00
CA ILE A 2 28.05 -3.58 -2.14
C ILE A 2 26.56 -3.49 -1.73
N LEU A 3 26.07 -2.27 -1.50
CA LEU A 3 24.65 -1.89 -1.44
C LEU A 3 24.02 -1.91 -2.84
N ASN A 4 24.17 -3.01 -3.57
CA ASN A 4 23.48 -3.17 -4.84
C ASN A 4 22.26 -4.08 -4.61
N PRO A 5 21.04 -3.53 -4.48
CA PRO A 5 19.82 -4.34 -4.34
C PRO A 5 19.62 -5.28 -5.54
N PHE A 6 20.29 -5.00 -6.66
CA PHE A 6 20.38 -5.85 -7.83
C PHE A 6 21.48 -6.93 -7.76
N SER A 7 22.19 -7.20 -6.66
CA SER A 7 23.07 -8.40 -6.57
C SER A 7 22.53 -9.49 -5.63
N TRP A 8 21.39 -9.23 -4.99
CA TRP A 8 20.85 -10.06 -3.92
C TRP A 8 20.04 -11.26 -4.45
N SER A 9 20.04 -12.37 -3.68
CA SER A 9 19.21 -13.55 -3.98
C SER A 9 17.72 -13.19 -3.84
N PHE A 10 16.85 -13.95 -4.52
CA PHE A 10 15.38 -13.78 -4.51
C PHE A 10 14.84 -13.62 -3.08
N VAL A 11 15.25 -14.51 -2.16
CA VAL A 11 14.87 -14.45 -0.74
C VAL A 11 15.27 -13.13 -0.07
N LYS A 12 16.48 -12.63 -0.34
CA LYS A 12 16.96 -11.36 0.24
C LYS A 12 16.19 -10.16 -0.31
N GLN A 13 15.82 -10.17 -1.59
CA GLN A 13 15.00 -9.12 -2.19
C GLN A 13 13.58 -9.11 -1.61
N PHE A 14 12.97 -10.29 -1.44
CA PHE A 14 11.65 -10.43 -0.85
C PHE A 14 11.64 -10.10 0.66
N LEU A 15 12.66 -10.51 1.42
CA LEU A 15 12.83 -10.09 2.82
C LEU A 15 13.04 -8.59 2.95
N PHE A 16 13.79 -7.97 2.04
CA PHE A 16 13.93 -6.52 2.03
C PHE A 16 12.60 -5.82 1.75
N GLY A 17 11.83 -6.30 0.77
CA GLY A 17 10.47 -5.81 0.51
C GLY A 17 9.56 -5.96 1.73
N PHE A 18 9.59 -7.11 2.41
CA PHE A 18 8.86 -7.34 3.66
C PHE A 18 9.28 -6.35 4.75
N ALA A 19 10.58 -6.15 4.97
CA ALA A 19 11.10 -5.22 5.97
C ALA A 19 10.62 -3.79 5.69
N VAL A 20 10.66 -3.34 4.43
CA VAL A 20 10.14 -2.03 4.02
C VAL A 20 8.64 -1.91 4.32
N CYS A 21 7.82 -2.90 3.94
CA CYS A 21 6.38 -2.88 4.25
C CYS A 21 6.12 -2.87 5.77
N ALA A 22 6.86 -3.67 6.54
CA ALA A 22 6.73 -3.73 7.99
C ALA A 22 7.10 -2.40 8.65
N SER A 23 8.18 -1.75 8.21
CA SER A 23 8.57 -0.42 8.69
C SER A 23 7.53 0.65 8.37
N LEU A 24 6.95 0.64 7.17
CA LEU A 24 5.89 1.58 6.79
C LEU A 24 4.61 1.38 7.61
N LEU A 25 4.22 0.11 7.85
CA LEU A 25 3.08 -0.20 8.72
C LEU A 25 3.33 0.21 10.17
N ALA A 26 4.53 -0.05 10.71
CA ALA A 26 4.92 0.39 12.05
C ALA A 26 4.87 1.91 12.17
N TYR A 27 5.35 2.63 11.15
CA TYR A 27 5.26 4.09 11.12
C TYR A 27 3.81 4.58 11.05
N ALA A 28 2.94 3.90 10.31
CA ALA A 28 1.52 4.25 10.24
C ALA A 28 0.80 4.06 11.59
N VAL A 29 1.14 3.00 12.32
CA VAL A 29 0.64 2.78 13.69
C VAL A 29 1.19 3.84 14.64
N PHE A 30 2.48 4.19 14.54
CA PHE A 30 3.08 5.27 15.30
C PHE A 30 2.41 6.63 15.03
N ALA A 31 2.09 6.95 13.78
CA ALA A 31 1.37 8.18 13.44
C ALA A 31 -0.04 8.20 14.04
N GLN A 32 -0.73 7.07 14.07
CA GLN A 32 -2.08 6.97 14.65
C GLN A 32 -2.08 7.13 16.17
N TYR A 33 -1.23 6.39 16.90
CA TYR A 33 -1.24 6.40 18.37
C TYR A 33 -0.32 7.45 18.99
N GLY A 34 0.77 7.80 18.31
CA GLY A 34 1.76 8.76 18.79
C GLY A 34 1.41 10.21 18.43
N GLN A 35 0.85 10.45 17.23
CA GLN A 35 0.49 11.79 16.78
C GLN A 35 -1.03 12.06 16.82
N MET A 36 -1.83 11.07 17.25
CA MET A 36 -3.29 11.15 17.37
C MET A 36 -4.01 11.58 16.07
N PHE A 37 -3.48 11.18 14.91
CA PHE A 37 -4.18 11.39 13.64
C PHE A 37 -5.32 10.40 13.47
N GLU A 38 -6.50 10.90 13.10
CA GLU A 38 -7.63 10.05 12.74
C GLU A 38 -7.39 9.39 11.37
N PRO A 39 -7.37 8.04 11.29
CA PRO A 39 -7.08 7.36 10.04
C PRO A 39 -8.28 7.44 9.10
N CYS A 40 -8.07 8.00 7.92
CA CYS A 40 -9.09 8.04 6.88
C CYS A 40 -9.43 6.62 6.37
N PRO A 41 -10.67 6.34 5.92
CA PRO A 41 -11.04 5.03 5.40
C PRO A 41 -10.12 4.55 4.26
N LEU A 42 -9.75 5.42 3.33
CA LEU A 42 -8.80 5.12 2.25
C LEU A 42 -7.40 4.74 2.79
N CYS A 43 -6.97 5.38 3.87
CA CYS A 43 -5.70 5.12 4.55
C CYS A 43 -5.68 3.70 5.14
N ILE A 44 -6.79 3.27 5.73
CA ILE A 44 -6.93 1.90 6.25
C ILE A 44 -6.84 0.88 5.12
N PHE A 45 -7.49 1.13 3.98
CA PHE A 45 -7.39 0.26 2.81
C PHE A 45 -5.96 0.19 2.24
N GLN A 46 -5.23 1.30 2.23
CA GLN A 46 -3.80 1.29 1.87
C GLN A 46 -2.98 0.42 2.84
N ARG A 47 -3.24 0.49 4.16
CA ARG A 47 -2.56 -0.36 5.15
C ARG A 47 -2.84 -1.84 4.92
N VAL A 48 -4.09 -2.21 4.63
CA VAL A 48 -4.46 -3.60 4.30
C VAL A 48 -3.75 -4.07 3.03
N ALA A 49 -3.70 -3.24 1.99
CA ALA A 49 -2.97 -3.57 0.76
C ALA A 49 -1.46 -3.75 1.03
N MET A 50 -0.87 -2.88 1.85
CA MET A 50 0.55 -2.95 2.21
C MET A 50 0.87 -4.21 3.05
N ALA A 51 -0.04 -4.57 3.96
CA ALA A 51 0.05 -5.82 4.72
C ALA A 51 -0.07 -7.05 3.80
N ALA A 52 -0.96 -7.03 2.81
CA ALA A 52 -1.07 -8.11 1.83
C ALA A 52 0.23 -8.28 1.03
N VAL A 53 0.86 -7.18 0.58
CA VAL A 53 2.18 -7.23 -0.07
C VAL A 53 3.24 -7.81 0.88
N ALA A 54 3.25 -7.40 2.15
CA ALA A 54 4.17 -7.92 3.15
C ALA A 54 4.03 -9.44 3.33
N VAL A 55 2.79 -9.94 3.44
CA VAL A 55 2.53 -11.39 3.57
C VAL A 55 3.00 -12.15 2.34
N VAL A 56 2.70 -11.67 1.13
CA VAL A 56 3.19 -12.32 -0.11
C VAL A 56 4.72 -12.31 -0.16
N ALA A 57 5.35 -11.20 0.25
CA ALA A 57 6.80 -11.08 0.30
C ALA A 57 7.42 -12.08 1.31
N LEU A 58 6.81 -12.22 2.49
CA LEU A 58 7.26 -13.15 3.52
C LEU A 58 7.12 -14.62 3.07
N VAL A 59 5.96 -14.99 2.52
CA VAL A 59 5.71 -16.35 2.02
C VAL A 59 6.64 -16.66 0.84
N GLY A 60 6.85 -15.71 -0.07
CA GLY A 60 7.79 -15.86 -1.18
C GLY A 60 9.23 -16.06 -0.69
N ALA A 61 9.64 -15.36 0.37
CA ALA A 61 10.94 -15.57 0.99
C ALA A 61 11.08 -16.93 1.68
N MET A 62 10.03 -17.41 2.38
CA MET A 62 10.04 -18.69 3.09
C MET A 62 10.01 -19.90 2.17
N HIS A 63 9.28 -19.83 1.04
CA HIS A 63 9.19 -20.95 0.11
C HIS A 63 10.48 -21.16 -0.70
N ASP A 64 11.31 -20.13 -0.89
CA ASP A 64 12.53 -20.13 -1.73
C ASP A 64 12.42 -21.02 -2.98
N PRO A 65 11.45 -20.76 -3.89
CA PRO A 65 11.27 -21.59 -5.06
C PRO A 65 12.53 -21.55 -5.93
N ARG A 66 13.15 -22.72 -6.11
CA ARG A 66 14.29 -22.90 -7.01
C ARG A 66 13.89 -22.84 -8.49
N SER A 67 12.61 -23.12 -8.80
CA SER A 67 12.07 -23.06 -10.15
C SER A 67 11.78 -21.62 -10.60
N THR A 68 12.12 -21.31 -11.85
CA THR A 68 11.83 -20.00 -12.47
C THR A 68 10.33 -19.67 -12.46
N GLY A 69 9.46 -20.68 -12.59
CA GLY A 69 8.01 -20.53 -12.54
C GLY A 69 7.50 -20.07 -11.17
N GLY A 70 8.02 -20.65 -10.07
CA GLY A 70 7.62 -20.27 -8.72
C GLY A 70 8.00 -18.82 -8.38
N ARG A 71 9.22 -18.40 -8.76
CA ARG A 71 9.66 -17.01 -8.55
C ARG A 71 8.81 -15.99 -9.31
N ARG A 72 8.42 -16.32 -10.54
CA ARG A 72 7.53 -15.47 -11.35
C ARG A 72 6.14 -15.38 -10.76
N ALA A 73 5.59 -16.49 -10.25
CA ALA A 73 4.29 -16.49 -9.61
C ALA A 73 4.27 -15.55 -8.39
N TYR A 74 5.23 -15.69 -7.46
CA TYR A 74 5.33 -14.80 -6.30
C TYR A 74 5.60 -13.34 -6.68
N GLY A 75 6.45 -13.09 -7.68
CA GLY A 75 6.69 -11.74 -8.22
C GLY A 75 5.41 -11.13 -8.80
N LEU A 76 4.61 -11.91 -9.52
CA LEU A 76 3.34 -11.46 -10.09
C LEU A 76 2.29 -11.21 -9.00
N PHE A 77 2.18 -12.09 -8.00
CA PHE A 77 1.26 -11.88 -6.88
C PHE A 77 1.61 -10.64 -6.07
N ALA A 78 2.89 -10.42 -5.78
CA ALA A 78 3.36 -9.23 -5.08
C ALA A 78 3.13 -7.96 -5.93
N PHE A 79 3.36 -8.04 -7.25
CA PHE A 79 3.07 -6.96 -8.17
C PHE A 79 1.58 -6.61 -8.21
N LEU A 80 0.68 -7.60 -8.29
CA LEU A 80 -0.76 -7.37 -8.30
C LEU A 80 -1.23 -6.75 -6.98
N ALA A 81 -0.76 -7.27 -5.84
CA ALA A 81 -1.10 -6.71 -4.53
C ALA A 81 -0.60 -5.26 -4.40
N ALA A 82 0.63 -4.97 -4.84
CA ALA A 82 1.20 -3.63 -4.82
C ALA A 82 0.50 -2.69 -5.82
N GLY A 83 0.08 -3.21 -6.97
CA GLY A 83 -0.67 -2.46 -7.99
C GLY A 83 -2.06 -2.04 -7.50
N ILE A 84 -2.76 -2.92 -6.76
CA ILE A 84 -4.03 -2.56 -6.10
C ILE A 84 -3.78 -1.45 -5.07
N GLY A 85 -2.75 -1.58 -4.24
CA GLY A 85 -2.36 -0.53 -3.27
C GLY A 85 -2.01 0.80 -3.95
N ALA A 86 -1.26 0.76 -5.04
CA ALA A 86 -0.91 1.93 -5.85
C ALA A 86 -2.16 2.60 -6.45
N GLY A 87 -3.14 1.82 -6.93
CA GLY A 87 -4.40 2.36 -7.44
C GLY A 87 -5.21 3.10 -6.36
N ILE A 88 -5.28 2.53 -5.15
CA ILE A 88 -5.93 3.17 -3.99
C ILE A 88 -5.18 4.45 -3.60
N ALA A 89 -3.84 4.43 -3.60
CA ALA A 89 -3.02 5.61 -3.32
C ALA A 89 -3.16 6.69 -4.39
N ALA A 90 -3.18 6.34 -5.67
CA ALA A 90 -3.41 7.29 -6.77
C ALA A 90 -4.77 7.97 -6.65
N ARG A 91 -5.82 7.20 -6.31
CA ARG A 91 -7.15 7.76 -6.05
C ARG A 91 -7.13 8.75 -4.88
N HIS A 92 -6.37 8.44 -3.84
CA HIS A 92 -6.25 9.29 -2.66
C HIS A 92 -5.49 10.60 -2.97
N VAL A 93 -4.38 10.53 -3.72
CA VAL A 93 -3.66 11.72 -4.20
C VAL A 93 -4.56 12.59 -5.08
N TRP A 94 -5.38 11.96 -5.93
CA TRP A 94 -6.35 12.67 -6.77
C TRP A 94 -7.40 13.42 -5.95
N LEU A 95 -7.90 12.81 -4.86
CA LEU A 95 -8.83 13.45 -3.92
C LEU A 95 -8.20 14.66 -3.18
N GLN A 96 -6.90 14.61 -2.87
CA GLN A 96 -6.19 15.71 -2.22
C GLN A 96 -5.92 16.90 -3.16
N HIS A 97 -5.89 16.68 -4.47
CA HIS A 97 -5.70 17.72 -5.48
C HIS A 97 -7.01 18.32 -6.01
N LEU A 98 -8.16 17.84 -5.54
CA LEU A 98 -9.46 18.36 -5.94
C LEU A 98 -9.70 19.75 -5.31
N PRO A 99 -10.22 20.74 -6.06
CA PRO A 99 -10.57 22.03 -5.49
C PRO A 99 -11.62 21.89 -4.39
N PRO A 100 -11.60 22.76 -3.37
CA PRO A 100 -12.46 22.66 -2.17
C PRO A 100 -13.96 22.58 -2.51
N ASP A 101 -14.38 23.18 -3.63
CA ASP A 101 -15.76 23.19 -4.11
C ASP A 101 -16.24 21.83 -4.68
N GLN A 102 -15.32 20.91 -4.97
CA GLN A 102 -15.60 19.57 -5.49
C GLN A 102 -15.31 18.46 -4.48
N VAL A 103 -14.88 18.81 -3.26
CA VAL A 103 -14.60 17.82 -2.22
C VAL A 103 -15.93 17.16 -1.81
N PRO A 104 -16.02 15.82 -1.85
CA PRO A 104 -17.22 15.11 -1.43
C PRO A 104 -17.59 15.50 0.00
N ALA A 105 -18.89 15.61 0.29
CA ALA A 105 -19.37 15.84 1.64
C ALA A 105 -18.73 14.84 2.63
N CYS A 106 -18.50 15.27 3.87
CA CYS A 106 -17.98 14.39 4.92
C CYS A 106 -18.82 13.10 4.96
N GLY A 107 -18.16 11.97 4.74
CA GLY A 107 -18.80 10.66 4.70
C GLY A 107 -18.94 10.09 6.11
N PRO A 108 -19.89 9.17 6.33
CA PRO A 108 -19.95 8.44 7.59
C PRO A 108 -18.66 7.64 7.82
N GLY A 109 -18.28 7.47 9.09
CA GLY A 109 -17.10 6.69 9.47
C GLY A 109 -17.16 5.23 8.99
N LEU A 110 -15.99 4.60 8.82
CA LEU A 110 -15.86 3.25 8.26
C LEU A 110 -16.66 2.20 9.05
N SER A 111 -16.72 2.30 10.37
CA SER A 111 -17.49 1.40 11.24
C SER A 111 -18.99 1.43 10.91
N TYR A 112 -19.56 2.62 10.79
CA TYR A 112 -20.97 2.80 10.41
C TYR A 112 -21.25 2.24 9.02
N MET A 113 -20.33 2.42 8.07
CA MET A 113 -20.49 1.88 6.71
C MET A 113 -20.53 0.35 6.69
N VAL A 114 -19.70 -0.30 7.51
CA VAL A 114 -19.66 -1.77 7.62
C VAL A 114 -20.93 -2.31 8.27
N GLU A 115 -21.50 -1.62 9.26
CA GLU A 115 -22.75 -2.04 9.91
C GLU A 115 -24.01 -1.73 9.08
N SER A 116 -23.99 -0.64 8.32
CA SER A 116 -25.20 -0.13 7.64
C SER A 116 -25.35 -0.62 6.21
N LEU A 117 -24.26 -1.06 5.56
CA LEU A 117 -24.32 -1.52 4.17
C LEU A 117 -24.53 -3.04 4.09
N PRO A 118 -25.44 -3.50 3.22
CA PRO A 118 -25.83 -4.91 3.13
C PRO A 118 -24.72 -5.82 2.55
N SER A 119 -23.70 -5.26 1.90
CA SER A 119 -22.59 -6.03 1.34
C SER A 119 -21.23 -5.37 1.53
N TYR A 120 -20.19 -6.17 1.79
CA TYR A 120 -18.80 -5.70 1.87
C TYR A 120 -18.33 -5.03 0.58
N LEU A 121 -18.84 -5.44 -0.58
CA LEU A 121 -18.51 -4.81 -1.86
C LEU A 121 -19.03 -3.37 -1.94
N ASP A 122 -20.18 -3.08 -1.36
CA ASP A 122 -20.72 -1.71 -1.30
C ASP A 122 -19.90 -0.83 -0.36
N VAL A 123 -19.39 -1.40 0.75
CA VAL A 123 -18.43 -0.71 1.62
C VAL A 123 -17.17 -0.35 0.84
N VAL A 124 -16.57 -1.31 0.13
CA VAL A 124 -15.35 -1.08 -0.68
C VAL A 124 -15.61 0.00 -1.74
N LYS A 125 -16.71 -0.09 -2.49
CA LYS A 125 -17.06 0.90 -3.51
C LYS A 125 -17.21 2.29 -2.90
N LYS A 126 -17.87 2.40 -1.75
CA LYS A 126 -18.15 3.69 -1.11
C LYS A 126 -16.92 4.29 -0.44
N VAL A 127 -15.99 3.48 0.06
CA VAL A 127 -14.67 3.94 0.50
C VAL A 127 -13.82 4.42 -0.67
N LEU A 128 -13.85 3.71 -1.81
CA LEU A 128 -13.13 4.10 -3.03
C LEU A 128 -13.70 5.38 -3.69
N GLN A 129 -14.96 5.70 -3.46
CA GLN A 129 -15.55 6.98 -3.87
C GLN A 129 -14.88 8.15 -3.15
N GLY A 130 -14.37 7.93 -1.93
CA GLY A 130 -13.69 8.93 -1.11
C GLY A 130 -14.67 9.79 -0.32
N SER A 131 -14.24 10.22 0.87
CA SER A 131 -14.95 11.18 1.71
C SER A 131 -14.13 12.47 1.83
N GLY A 132 -14.76 13.60 2.19
CA GLY A 132 -14.06 14.87 2.37
C GLY A 132 -12.93 14.83 3.41
N GLU A 133 -12.99 13.89 4.36
CA GLU A 133 -11.91 13.65 5.33
C GLU A 133 -10.62 13.13 4.68
N CYS A 134 -10.72 12.45 3.52
CA CYS A 134 -9.56 11.97 2.76
C CYS A 134 -8.89 13.08 1.92
N ALA A 135 -9.55 14.22 1.72
CA ALA A 135 -8.98 15.36 1.00
C ALA A 135 -8.15 16.28 1.91
N LYS A 136 -8.27 16.13 3.24
CA LYS A 136 -7.45 16.87 4.19
C LYS A 136 -6.01 16.36 4.18
N VAL A 137 -5.08 17.30 4.22
CA VAL A 137 -3.64 17.03 4.30
C VAL A 137 -3.19 17.36 5.72
N ASP A 138 -3.31 16.39 6.62
CA ASP A 138 -2.91 16.57 8.02
C ASP A 138 -1.40 16.41 8.24
N TRP A 139 -0.70 15.80 7.28
CA TRP A 139 0.75 15.58 7.35
C TRP A 139 1.43 15.75 5.98
N THR A 140 2.55 16.47 6.00
CA THR A 140 3.44 16.64 4.85
C THR A 140 4.88 16.37 5.26
N LEU A 141 5.65 15.73 4.37
CA LEU A 141 7.08 15.53 4.51
C LEU A 141 7.76 15.89 3.20
N LEU A 142 8.72 16.81 3.28
CA LEU A 142 9.43 17.37 2.12
C LEU A 142 8.49 17.99 1.06
N GLY A 143 7.32 18.47 1.50
CA GLY A 143 6.30 19.05 0.64
C GLY A 143 5.33 18.04 0.00
N PHE A 144 5.55 16.74 0.19
CA PHE A 144 4.64 15.69 -0.28
C PHE A 144 3.76 15.17 0.85
N SER A 145 2.51 14.82 0.53
CA SER A 145 1.55 14.26 1.47
C SER A 145 1.81 12.78 1.76
N MET A 146 1.25 12.26 2.86
CA MET A 146 1.33 10.83 3.19
C MET A 146 0.94 9.91 2.02
N PRO A 147 -0.16 10.14 1.29
CA PRO A 147 -0.57 9.28 0.17
C PRO A 147 0.40 9.27 -1.02
N GLU A 148 1.12 10.36 -1.25
CA GLU A 148 2.12 10.45 -2.33
C GLU A 148 3.35 9.60 -1.98
N TRP A 149 3.79 9.65 -0.73
CA TRP A 149 4.85 8.77 -0.23
C TRP A 149 4.45 7.30 -0.30
N THR A 150 3.23 6.95 0.11
CA THR A 150 2.77 5.55 0.04
C THR A 150 2.62 5.08 -1.41
N LEU A 151 2.16 5.93 -2.32
CA LEU A 151 2.13 5.65 -3.76
C LEU A 151 3.53 5.32 -4.28
N LEU A 152 4.53 6.16 -3.97
CA LEU A 152 5.90 5.95 -4.39
C LEU A 152 6.44 4.60 -3.86
N CYS A 153 6.20 4.30 -2.58
CA CYS A 153 6.57 3.01 -2.00
C CYS A 153 5.89 1.82 -2.71
N PHE A 154 4.59 1.90 -3.02
CA PHE A 154 3.90 0.83 -3.75
C PHE A 154 4.49 0.63 -5.16
N VAL A 155 4.84 1.71 -5.86
CA VAL A 155 5.47 1.63 -7.19
C VAL A 155 6.87 0.99 -7.10
N LEU A 156 7.67 1.37 -6.11
CA LEU A 156 8.98 0.76 -5.88
C LEU A 156 8.88 -0.73 -5.53
N LEU A 157 7.92 -1.11 -4.69
CA LEU A 157 7.67 -2.52 -4.34
C LEU A 157 7.16 -3.32 -5.54
N ALA A 158 6.26 -2.75 -6.35
CA ALA A 158 5.74 -3.37 -7.56
C ALA A 158 6.86 -3.63 -8.59
N THR A 159 7.66 -2.60 -8.88
CA THR A 159 8.80 -2.70 -9.81
C THR A 159 9.88 -3.64 -9.29
N GLY A 160 10.18 -3.59 -7.99
CA GLY A 160 11.10 -4.52 -7.33
C GLY A 160 10.63 -5.98 -7.38
N ALA A 161 9.34 -6.23 -7.16
CA ALA A 161 8.75 -7.56 -7.26
C ALA A 161 8.81 -8.13 -8.67
N LEU A 162 8.51 -7.31 -9.70
CA LEU A 162 8.66 -7.70 -11.10
C LEU A 162 10.13 -7.98 -11.44
N ALA A 163 11.04 -7.09 -11.05
CA ALA A 163 12.46 -7.27 -11.29
C ALA A 163 12.98 -8.57 -10.66
N ALA A 164 12.57 -8.87 -9.42
CA ALA A 164 12.93 -10.11 -8.72
C ALA A 164 12.32 -11.37 -9.38
N GLY A 165 11.09 -11.28 -9.88
CA GLY A 165 10.38 -12.39 -10.53
C GLY A 165 10.88 -12.71 -11.96
N PHE A 166 11.21 -11.69 -12.75
CA PHE A 166 11.62 -11.85 -14.15
C PHE A 166 13.11 -12.02 -14.37
N ARG A 167 13.92 -11.86 -13.32
CA ARG A 167 15.36 -12.05 -13.42
C ARG A 167 15.72 -13.50 -13.69
N LYS A 168 16.30 -13.75 -14.87
CA LYS A 168 17.02 -14.99 -15.17
C LYS A 168 18.29 -14.99 -14.32
N ARG A 169 18.48 -16.02 -13.49
CA ARG A 169 19.81 -16.35 -12.96
C ARG A 169 20.70 -16.77 -14.11
#